data_AF-A0A915UUK4-F1
#
_entry.id   AF-A0A915UUK4-F1
#
_cell.length_a   1.000
_cell.length_b   1.000
_cell.length_c   1.000
_cell.angle_alpha   90.00
_cell.angle_beta   90.00
_cell.angle_gamma   90.00
#
_symmetry.space_group_name_H-M   'P 1'
#
loop_
_entity.id
_entity.type
_entity.pdbx_description
1 polymer ?
#
loop_
_entity_poly.entity_id
_entity_poly.type
_entity_poly.pdbx_seq_one_letter_code
_entity_poly.pdbx_strand_id
1 'polypeptide(L)' 'MQSAVHFPEETETEFWERLALRVDLQRALHTLTPQERALLDALLAGTPLQQAGRQLGIRNAPAVWHALQARLRAALSGYG' A
#
# COMPACT_ATOMS: atom_id res chain seq x y z
N MET A 1 -21.97 6.82 -31.16
CA MET A 1 -21.02 5.84 -31.73
C MET A 1 -19.84 5.76 -30.78
N GLN A 2 -19.37 4.54 -30.56
CA GLN A 2 -18.56 4.08 -29.42
C GLN A 2 -17.28 4.89 -29.21
N SER A 3 -17.06 5.36 -27.98
CA SER A 3 -15.74 5.79 -27.51
C SER A 3 -14.85 4.54 -27.47
N ALA A 4 -13.90 4.45 -28.38
CA ALA A 4 -12.86 3.43 -28.32
C ALA A 4 -12.13 3.58 -26.99
N VAL A 5 -12.24 2.56 -26.14
CA VAL A 5 -11.44 2.49 -24.91
C VAL A 5 -10.00 2.36 -25.37
N HIS A 6 -9.23 3.44 -25.21
CA HIS A 6 -7.82 3.46 -25.53
C HIS A 6 -7.10 2.70 -24.41
N PHE A 7 -6.96 1.40 -24.58
CA PHE A 7 -6.03 0.62 -23.77
C PHE A 7 -4.62 1.03 -24.23
N PRO A 8 -3.71 1.46 -23.33
CA PRO A 8 -2.31 1.56 -23.71
C PRO A 8 -1.86 0.19 -24.24
N GLU A 9 -1.03 0.17 -25.29
CA GLU A 9 -0.33 -1.05 -25.73
C GLU A 9 0.66 -1.43 -24.63
N GLU A 10 0.14 -1.99 -23.54
CA GLU A 10 0.95 -2.55 -22.48
C GLU A 10 1.65 -3.78 -23.07
N THR A 11 2.97 -3.73 -23.09
CA THR A 11 3.78 -4.87 -23.49
C THR A 11 3.51 -6.03 -22.54
N GLU A 12 3.68 -7.27 -23.02
CA GLU A 12 3.52 -8.45 -22.18
C GLU A 12 4.39 -8.37 -20.91
N THR A 13 5.60 -7.80 -21.03
CA THR A 13 6.50 -7.53 -19.91
C THR A 13 5.88 -6.59 -18.88
N GLU A 14 5.35 -5.43 -19.29
CA GLU A 14 4.71 -4.46 -18.38
C GLU A 14 3.49 -5.05 -17.69
N PHE A 15 2.71 -5.88 -18.39
CA PHE A 15 1.58 -6.60 -17.81
C PHE A 15 2.04 -7.54 -16.68
N TRP A 16 3.06 -8.37 -16.93
CA TRP A 16 3.59 -9.29 -15.93
C TRP A 16 4.23 -8.57 -14.75
N GLU A 17 4.96 -7.46 -15.00
CA GLU A 17 5.53 -6.61 -13.95
C GLU A 17 4.43 -6.00 -13.07
N ARG A 18 3.36 -5.47 -13.67
CA ARG A 18 2.22 -4.92 -12.92
C ARG A 18 1.49 -6.00 -12.12
N LEU A 19 1.35 -7.21 -12.68
CA LEU A 19 0.74 -8.32 -11.98
C LEU A 19 1.59 -8.75 -10.78
N ALA A 20 2.91 -8.89 -10.97
CA ALA A 20 3.84 -9.24 -9.92
C ALA A 20 3.83 -8.18 -8.79
N LEU A 21 3.86 -6.89 -9.16
CA LEU A 21 3.76 -5.77 -8.22
C LEU A 21 2.51 -5.87 -7.35
N ARG A 22 1.36 -6.18 -7.97
CA ARG A 22 0.09 -6.33 -7.26
C ARG A 22 0.13 -7.51 -6.30
N VAL A 23 0.71 -8.64 -6.70
CA VAL A 23 0.86 -9.83 -5.85
C VAL A 23 1.77 -9.55 -4.65
N ASP A 24 2.91 -8.90 -4.87
CA ASP A 24 3.86 -8.59 -3.81
C ASP A 24 3.31 -7.54 -2.83
N LEU A 25 2.61 -6.52 -3.34
CA LEU A 25 1.89 -5.57 -2.50
C LEU A 25 0.81 -6.27 -1.65
N GLN A 26 0.00 -7.13 -2.25
CA GLN A 26 -1.01 -7.89 -1.50
C GLN A 26 -0.37 -8.76 -0.42
N ARG A 27 0.73 -9.47 -0.75
CA ARG A 27 1.46 -10.28 0.23
C ARG A 27 1.97 -9.43 1.38
N ALA A 28 2.55 -8.26 1.11
CA ALA A 28 3.02 -7.35 2.15
C ALA A 28 1.86 -6.87 3.05
N LEU A 29 0.71 -6.50 2.47
CA LEU A 29 -0.49 -6.09 3.19
C LEU A 29 -1.13 -7.22 4.02
N HIS A 30 -0.94 -8.48 3.63
CA HIS A 30 -1.40 -9.64 4.41
C HIS A 30 -0.56 -9.90 5.66
N THR A 31 0.68 -9.41 5.72
CA THR A 31 1.56 -9.57 6.89
C THR A 31 1.37 -8.50 7.96
N LEU A 32 0.48 -7.53 7.72
CA LEU A 32 0.23 -6.45 8.66
C LEU A 32 -0.45 -6.97 9.92
N THR A 33 0.03 -6.51 11.06
CA THR A 33 -0.67 -6.69 12.33
C THR A 33 -2.04 -5.96 12.28
N PRO A 34 -3.02 -6.37 13.10
CA PRO A 34 -4.31 -5.67 13.17
C PRO A 34 -4.17 -4.17 13.45
N GLN A 35 -3.15 -3.79 14.24
CA GLN A 35 -2.87 -2.38 14.57
C GLN A 35 -2.30 -1.61 13.37
N GLU A 36 -1.35 -2.17 12.63
CA GLU A 36 -0.81 -1.57 11.40
C GLU A 36 -1.90 -1.45 10.32
N ARG A 37 -2.77 -2.47 10.21
CA ARG A 37 -3.90 -2.46 9.28
C ARG A 37 -4.88 -1.35 9.61
N ALA A 38 -5.30 -1.23 10.86
CA ALA A 38 -6.21 -0.17 11.30
C ALA A 38 -5.60 1.23 11.12
N LEU A 39 -4.29 1.38 11.35
CA LEU A 39 -3.58 2.63 11.09
C LEU A 39 -3.57 2.98 9.60
N LEU A 40 -3.26 2.01 8.74
CA LEU A 40 -3.30 2.18 7.29
C LEU A 40 -4.70 2.56 6.80
N ASP A 41 -5.74 1.86 7.26
CA ASP A 41 -7.13 2.14 6.88
C ASP A 41 -7.56 3.55 7.30
N ALA A 42 -7.18 4.01 8.50
CA ALA A 42 -7.46 5.37 8.96
C ALA A 42 -6.77 6.44 8.10
N LEU A 43 -5.51 6.20 7.71
CA LEU A 43 -4.77 7.09 6.82
C LEU A 43 -5.36 7.14 5.42
N LEU A 44 -5.79 6.00 4.86
CA LEU A 44 -6.46 5.92 3.56
C LEU A 44 -7.83 6.63 3.57
N ALA A 45 -8.52 6.65 4.71
CA ALA A 45 -9.73 7.43 4.93
C ALA A 45 -9.47 8.95 5.07
N GLY A 46 -8.21 9.39 4.94
CA GLY A 46 -7.82 10.80 5.05
C GLY A 46 -7.61 11.29 6.48
N THR A 47 -7.60 10.39 7.48
CA THR A 47 -7.34 10.77 8.87
C THR A 47 -5.86 11.11 9.04
N PRO A 48 -5.49 12.28 9.60
CA PRO A 48 -4.10 12.60 9.87
C PRO A 48 -3.44 11.59 10.82
N LEU A 49 -2.16 11.26 10.60
CA LEU A 49 -1.42 10.24 11.35
C LEU A 49 -1.50 10.40 12.88
N GLN A 50 -1.38 11.64 13.37
CA GLN A 50 -1.48 11.96 14.79
C GLN A 50 -2.88 11.67 15.36
N GLN A 51 -3.93 11.97 14.59
CA GLN A 51 -5.31 11.73 14.99
C GLN A 51 -5.64 10.23 14.95
N ALA A 52 -5.22 9.53 13.90
CA ALA A 52 -5.37 8.08 13.78
C ALA A 52 -4.66 7.36 14.93
N GLY A 53 -3.43 7.78 15.27
CA GLY A 53 -2.68 7.25 16.40
C GLY A 53 -3.41 7.40 17.73
N ARG A 54 -4.01 8.57 17.99
CA ARG A 54 -4.82 8.81 19.20
C ARG A 54 -6.09 7.95 19.22
N GLN A 55 -6.82 7.87 18.11
CA GLN A 55 -8.05 7.08 18.00
C GLN A 55 -7.80 5.58 18.22
N LEU A 56 -6.65 5.09 17.74
CA LEU A 56 -6.27 3.67 17.80
C LEU A 56 -5.45 3.32 19.05
N GLY A 57 -5.21 4.27 19.96
CA GLY A 57 -4.40 4.05 21.17
C GLY A 57 -2.92 3.76 20.89
N ILE A 58 -2.41 4.15 19.73
CA ILE A 58 -1.02 3.93 19.32
C ILE A 58 -0.14 5.04 19.92
N ARG A 59 0.67 4.68 20.92
CA ARG A 59 1.56 5.64 21.61
C ARG A 59 2.60 6.28 20.69
N ASN A 60 3.10 5.54 19.70
CA ASN A 60 4.11 6.03 18.76
C ASN A 60 3.69 5.73 17.31
N ALA A 61 2.62 6.38 16.85
CA ALA A 61 2.12 6.24 15.49
C ALA A 61 3.16 6.55 14.40
N PRO A 62 4.06 7.55 14.56
CA PRO A 62 5.15 7.76 13.60
C PRO A 62 6.07 6.55 13.45
N ALA A 63 6.49 5.92 14.55
CA ALA A 63 7.36 4.74 14.48
C ALA A 63 6.67 3.55 13.79
N VAL A 64 5.39 3.31 14.11
CA VAL A 64 4.58 2.26 13.46
C VAL A 64 4.43 2.55 11.97
N TRP A 65 4.16 3.80 11.59
CA TRP A 65 4.07 4.22 10.20
C TRP A 65 5.40 4.05 9.45
N HIS A 66 6.53 4.41 10.05
CA HIS A 66 7.85 4.21 9.46
C HIS A 66 8.18 2.73 9.26
N ALA A 67 7.86 1.88 10.24
CA ALA A 67 8.06 0.43 10.12
C ALA A 67 7.21 -0.16 8.97
N LEU A 68 5.95 0.28 8.87
CA LEU A 68 5.04 -0.09 7.78
C LEU A 68 5.62 0.34 6.41
N GLN A 69 6.07 1.59 6.29
CA GLN A 69 6.68 2.11 5.06
C GLN A 69 7.95 1.34 4.68
N ALA A 70 8.82 1.03 5.65
CA ALA A 70 10.04 0.26 5.41
C ALA A 70 9.73 -1.15 4.88
N ARG A 71 8.71 -1.81 5.47
CA ARG A 71 8.29 -3.15 5.05
C ARG A 71 7.66 -3.14 3.65
N LEU A 72 6.82 -2.15 3.35
CA LEU A 72 6.27 -1.96 2.01
C LEU A 72 7.38 -1.66 0.99
N ARG A 73 8.33 -0.78 1.30
CA ARG A 73 9.50 -0.52 0.42
C ARG A 73 10.35 -1.76 0.19
N ALA A 74 10.59 -2.57 1.21
CA ALA A 74 11.34 -3.81 1.07
C ALA A 74 10.62 -4.79 0.13
N ALA A 75 9.30 -4.97 0.31
CA ALA A 75 8.49 -5.79 -0.58
C ALA A 75 8.47 -5.29 -2.04
N LEU A 76 8.60 -3.97 -2.22
CA LEU A 76 8.58 -3.31 -3.52
C LEU A 76 9.96 -3.00 -4.08
N SER A 77 11.04 -3.38 -3.39
CA SER A 77 12.41 -2.98 -3.76
C SER A 77 12.91 -3.53 -5.09
N GLY A 78 12.26 -4.56 -5.62
CA GLY A 78 12.50 -5.10 -6.97
C GLY A 78 11.77 -4.36 -8.09
N TYR A 79 10.94 -3.36 -7.76
CA TYR A 79 10.20 -2.53 -8.71
C TYR A 79 10.73 -1.10 -8.62
N GLY A 80 11.75 -0.77 -9.41
CA GLY A 80 12.42 0.53 -9.41
C GLY A 80 13.36 0.72 -10.58
#